data_AF-A0A9E5KEG8-F1
#
_entry.id   AF-A0A9E5KEG8-F1
#
_cell.length_a   1.000
_cell.length_b   1.000
_cell.length_c   1.000
_cell.angle_alpha   90.00
_cell.angle_beta   90.00
_cell.angle_gamma   90.00
#
_symmetry.space_group_name_H-M   'P 1'
#
loop_
_entity.id
_entity.type
_entity.pdbx_description
1 polymer ?
#
loop_
_entity_poly.entity_id
_entity_poly.type
_entity_poly.pdbx_seq_one_letter_code
_entity_poly.pdbx_strand_id
1 'polypeptide(L)'
;MPNPTNAKPRSSRIPMDYFRHADGLTIWKARLTWLVTLLGIGAVAFAMAAPGTQRTMVSRGPLTAAHTAWNTDCAACHREDFSFSAEVRTNSSGNPCAGGAMDQRCNNCHNGGFPLEDSKSGLAWAGAFHHPNSSPGSTTSCSGCHHDHNGTTANLTRISDAACANCHNGLESHAINAQALTVAPKVVSFVGNGSGSHPEFRAHKEQWTDPGSIKFNHSLHMSAGMGQNYTLKQVGSTDQQRYK
;
A
#
# COMPACT_ATOMS: atom_id res chain seq x y z
N MET A 1 -21.41 -2.37 55.34
CA MET A 1 -19.95 -2.26 55.15
C MET A 1 -19.38 -3.66 55.04
N PRO A 2 -18.67 -4.06 53.97
CA PRO A 2 -18.09 -5.39 53.89
C PRO A 2 -16.94 -5.52 54.89
N ASN A 3 -16.94 -6.61 55.65
CA ASN A 3 -15.94 -6.95 56.66
C ASN A 3 -14.56 -7.10 55.95
N PRO A 4 -13.49 -6.40 56.37
CA PRO A 4 -12.17 -6.58 55.76
C PRO A 4 -11.73 -8.04 55.99
N THR A 5 -11.82 -8.86 54.95
CA THR A 5 -11.34 -10.24 55.02
C THR A 5 -9.82 -10.18 55.23
N ASN A 6 -9.41 -10.38 56.48
CA ASN A 6 -8.01 -10.35 56.89
C ASN A 6 -7.17 -11.25 55.97
N ALA A 7 -6.19 -10.66 55.27
CA ALA A 7 -5.31 -11.38 54.34
C ALA A 7 -4.40 -12.40 55.06
N LYS A 8 -4.09 -12.14 56.34
CA LYS A 8 -3.22 -12.97 57.21
C LYS A 8 -3.60 -14.46 57.31
N PRO A 9 -4.86 -14.83 57.63
CA PRO A 9 -5.26 -16.24 57.69
C PRO A 9 -5.29 -16.94 56.31
N ARG A 10 -5.29 -16.19 55.20
CA ARG A 10 -5.24 -16.75 53.85
C ARG A 10 -3.79 -16.99 53.40
N SER A 11 -2.85 -16.12 53.78
CA SER A 11 -1.42 -16.29 53.51
C SER A 11 -0.77 -17.41 54.34
N SER A 12 -1.27 -17.69 55.56
CA SER A 12 -0.71 -18.75 56.43
C SER A 12 -1.04 -20.18 55.97
N ARG A 13 -1.96 -20.36 55.00
CA ARG A 13 -2.32 -21.66 54.43
C ARG A 13 -1.42 -22.07 53.27
N ILE A 14 -0.61 -21.15 52.76
CA ILE A 14 0.33 -21.42 51.68
C ILE A 14 1.65 -21.81 52.36
N PRO A 15 2.11 -23.06 52.25
CA PRO A 15 3.33 -23.49 52.92
C PRO A 15 4.53 -22.70 52.37
N MET A 16 5.48 -22.34 53.24
CA MET A 16 6.62 -21.49 52.91
C MET A 16 7.60 -22.12 51.90
N ASP A 17 7.42 -23.39 51.56
CA ASP A 17 8.18 -24.13 50.55
C ASP A 17 7.36 -24.40 49.28
N TYR A 18 6.20 -23.76 49.09
CA TYR A 18 5.36 -23.98 47.90
C TYR A 18 6.10 -23.72 46.58
N PHE A 19 7.13 -22.85 46.58
CA PHE A 19 7.96 -22.57 45.42
C PHE A 19 9.04 -23.65 45.14
N ARG A 20 9.25 -24.59 46.07
CA ARG A 20 10.23 -25.70 45.94
C ARG A 20 9.63 -26.95 45.32
N HIS A 21 8.31 -27.06 45.28
CA HIS A 21 7.60 -28.23 44.79
C HIS A 21 6.60 -27.81 43.72
N ALA A 22 6.70 -28.42 42.54
CA ALA A 22 5.69 -28.21 41.50
C ALA A 22 4.37 -28.82 41.98
N ASP A 23 3.35 -27.99 42.16
CA ASP A 23 2.00 -28.47 42.46
C ASP A 23 1.34 -29.10 41.21
N GLY A 24 0.22 -29.81 41.42
CA GLY A 24 -0.49 -30.48 40.34
C GLY A 24 -0.92 -29.55 39.20
N LEU A 25 -1.22 -28.28 39.52
CA LEU A 25 -1.59 -27.27 38.52
C LEU A 25 -0.38 -26.83 37.68
N THR A 26 0.78 -26.67 38.30
CA THR A 26 2.04 -26.29 37.65
C THR A 26 2.52 -27.40 36.71
N ILE A 27 2.43 -28.65 37.15
CA ILE A 27 2.72 -29.82 36.32
C ILE A 27 1.74 -29.90 35.15
N TRP A 28 0.45 -29.68 35.39
CA TRP A 28 -0.56 -29.73 34.32
C TRP A 28 -0.39 -28.60 33.29
N LYS A 29 -0.08 -27.37 33.74
CA LYS A 29 0.28 -26.25 32.85
C LYS A 29 1.51 -26.58 32.03
N ALA A 30 2.58 -27.10 32.65
CA ALA A 30 3.78 -27.49 31.92
C ALA A 30 3.48 -28.56 30.86
N ARG A 31 2.67 -29.58 31.19
CA ARG A 31 2.25 -30.62 30.24
C ARG A 31 1.44 -30.04 29.07
N LEU A 32 0.50 -29.14 29.33
CA LEU A 32 -0.25 -28.47 28.27
C LEU A 32 0.64 -27.59 27.40
N THR A 33 1.56 -26.84 27.99
CA THR A 33 2.53 -26.03 27.23
C THR A 33 3.39 -26.90 26.32
N TRP A 34 3.88 -28.04 26.82
CA TRP A 34 4.63 -29.00 26.01
C TRP A 34 3.76 -29.62 24.91
N LEU A 35 2.53 -30.02 25.22
CA LEU A 35 1.61 -30.60 24.26
C LEU A 35 1.28 -29.61 23.13
N VAL A 36 0.96 -28.36 23.45
CA VAL A 36 0.69 -27.30 22.46
C VAL A 36 1.93 -27.01 21.61
N THR A 37 3.10 -26.92 22.24
CA THR A 37 4.37 -26.71 21.52
C THR A 37 4.64 -27.85 20.53
N LEU A 38 4.50 -29.10 20.97
CA LEU A 38 4.71 -30.27 20.12
C LEU A 38 3.68 -30.36 18.99
N LEU A 39 2.42 -30.04 19.26
CA LEU A 39 1.38 -29.96 18.23
C LEU A 39 1.69 -28.86 17.21
N GLY A 40 2.14 -27.69 17.65
CA GLY A 40 2.55 -26.60 16.76
C GLY A 40 3.72 -26.98 15.86
N ILE A 41 4.76 -27.60 16.43
CA ILE A 41 5.91 -28.10 15.67
C ILE A 41 5.46 -29.19 14.69
N GLY A 42 4.62 -30.13 15.12
CA GLY A 42 4.08 -31.19 14.28
C GLY A 42 3.25 -30.64 13.11
N ALA A 43 2.41 -29.64 13.37
CA ALA A 43 1.61 -28.97 12.34
C ALA A 43 2.49 -28.27 11.30
N VAL A 44 3.53 -27.53 11.74
CA VAL A 44 4.49 -26.88 10.84
C VAL A 44 5.29 -27.93 10.05
N ALA A 45 5.77 -28.99 10.70
CA ALA A 45 6.50 -30.06 10.01
C ALA A 45 5.65 -30.76 8.95
N PHE A 46 4.39 -31.08 9.28
CA PHE A 46 3.43 -31.66 8.34
C PHE A 46 3.14 -30.71 7.16
N ALA A 47 2.90 -29.44 7.47
CA ALA A 47 2.69 -28.38 6.49
C ALA A 47 3.84 -28.24 5.49
N MET A 48 5.08 -28.35 5.99
CA MET A 48 6.30 -28.29 5.20
C MET A 48 6.64 -29.60 4.48
N ALA A 49 6.07 -30.74 4.85
CA ALA A 49 6.34 -32.03 4.19
C ALA A 49 5.42 -32.29 2.99
N ALA A 50 4.24 -31.68 2.93
CA ALA A 50 3.24 -31.92 1.89
C ALA A 50 3.38 -30.94 0.68
N PRO A 51 3.68 -31.42 -0.56
CA PRO A 51 4.03 -30.59 -1.72
C PRO A 51 2.95 -29.64 -2.30
N GLY A 52 1.75 -29.55 -1.70
CA GLY A 52 0.69 -28.62 -2.14
C GLY A 52 0.21 -27.67 -1.04
N THR A 53 0.33 -28.08 0.22
CA THR A 53 -0.05 -27.27 1.38
C THR A 53 0.93 -26.12 1.60
N GLN A 54 2.22 -26.31 1.30
CA GLN A 54 3.23 -25.26 1.39
C GLN A 54 2.80 -23.98 0.67
N ARG A 55 2.40 -24.07 -0.62
CA ARG A 55 1.99 -22.93 -1.45
C ARG A 55 0.77 -22.19 -0.89
N THR A 56 -0.18 -22.93 -0.32
CA THR A 56 -1.42 -22.34 0.22
C THR A 56 -1.18 -21.64 1.54
N MET A 57 -0.27 -22.15 2.38
CA MET A 57 0.04 -21.56 3.70
C MET A 57 0.93 -20.32 3.64
N VAL A 58 1.71 -20.17 2.58
CA VAL A 58 2.62 -19.02 2.38
C VAL A 58 2.08 -18.00 1.38
N SER A 59 1.01 -18.35 0.64
CA SER A 59 0.36 -17.42 -0.27
C SER A 59 -0.25 -16.25 0.49
N ARG A 60 -0.08 -15.03 -0.02
CA ARG A 60 -0.67 -13.81 0.55
C ARG A 60 -2.15 -13.63 0.22
N GLY A 61 -2.79 -14.65 -0.35
CA GLY A 61 -4.20 -14.64 -0.72
C GLY A 61 -4.43 -14.26 -2.19
N PRO A 62 -5.70 -14.13 -2.62
CA PRO A 62 -6.04 -13.89 -4.02
C PRO A 62 -5.58 -12.50 -4.50
N LEU A 63 -5.30 -12.43 -5.81
CA LEU A 63 -4.99 -11.22 -6.55
C LEU A 63 -6.22 -10.33 -6.73
N THR A 64 -6.01 -9.07 -7.11
CA THR A 64 -7.10 -8.14 -7.46
C THR A 64 -7.82 -8.57 -8.72
N ALA A 65 -9.05 -8.06 -8.94
CA ALA A 65 -9.89 -8.36 -10.10
C ALA A 65 -9.12 -8.39 -11.42
N ALA A 66 -8.28 -7.37 -11.66
CA ALA A 66 -7.51 -7.19 -12.88
C ALA A 66 -6.56 -8.35 -13.18
N HIS A 67 -6.05 -9.02 -12.14
CA HIS A 67 -5.05 -10.07 -12.25
C HIS A 67 -5.54 -11.45 -11.77
N THR A 68 -6.84 -11.61 -11.50
CA THR A 68 -7.41 -12.87 -10.99
C THR A 68 -7.15 -14.09 -11.87
N ALA A 69 -6.93 -13.91 -13.18
CA ALA A 69 -6.57 -14.98 -14.10
C ALA A 69 -5.30 -15.74 -13.68
N TRP A 70 -4.39 -15.10 -12.92
CA TRP A 70 -3.13 -15.69 -12.45
C TRP A 70 -3.18 -16.22 -11.00
N ASN A 71 -4.36 -16.27 -10.36
CA ASN A 71 -4.50 -16.77 -8.99
C ASN A 71 -3.95 -18.19 -8.77
N THR A 72 -3.92 -19.01 -9.84
CA THR A 72 -3.39 -20.38 -9.81
C THR A 72 -2.03 -20.51 -10.50
N ASP A 73 -1.49 -19.43 -11.04
CA ASP A 73 -0.22 -19.39 -11.77
C ASP A 73 0.73 -18.36 -11.13
N CYS A 74 1.22 -18.68 -9.94
CA CYS A 74 2.15 -17.83 -9.21
C CYS A 74 3.44 -17.55 -10.00
N ALA A 75 3.81 -18.46 -10.92
CA ALA A 75 5.00 -18.35 -11.75
C ALA A 75 4.89 -17.24 -12.80
N ALA A 76 3.71 -16.64 -13.00
CA ALA A 76 3.54 -15.44 -13.81
C ALA A 76 4.30 -14.24 -13.19
N CYS A 77 4.18 -14.05 -11.87
CA CYS A 77 4.73 -12.89 -11.16
C CYS A 77 5.92 -13.22 -10.23
N HIS A 78 6.03 -14.47 -9.76
CA HIS A 78 7.10 -14.92 -8.87
C HIS A 78 8.08 -15.87 -9.58
N ARG A 79 9.28 -16.03 -9.02
CA ARG A 79 10.20 -17.08 -9.43
C ARG A 79 9.75 -18.42 -8.82
N GLU A 80 9.97 -19.50 -9.57
CA GLU A 80 9.45 -20.85 -9.25
C GLU A 80 10.16 -21.51 -8.05
N ASP A 81 11.25 -20.92 -7.56
CA ASP A 81 12.00 -21.34 -6.39
C ASP A 81 11.42 -20.82 -5.06
N PHE A 82 10.13 -20.45 -5.06
CA PHE A 82 9.38 -20.04 -3.87
C PHE A 82 9.33 -21.19 -2.85
N SER A 83 10.39 -21.29 -2.06
CA SER A 83 10.46 -22.07 -0.84
C SER A 83 10.43 -21.09 0.33
N PHE A 84 9.75 -21.45 1.42
CA PHE A 84 9.78 -20.69 2.68
C PHE A 84 11.23 -20.35 3.10
N SER A 85 12.16 -21.26 2.80
CA SER A 85 13.61 -21.10 2.98
C SER A 85 14.22 -19.95 2.18
N ALA A 86 13.69 -19.63 0.99
CA ALA A 86 14.15 -18.52 0.17
C ALA A 86 13.66 -17.17 0.71
N GLU A 87 12.43 -17.07 1.24
CA GLU A 87 11.92 -15.82 1.83
C GLU A 87 12.57 -15.51 3.19
N VAL A 88 12.79 -16.53 4.03
CA VAL A 88 13.47 -16.36 5.34
C VAL A 88 14.96 -16.02 5.19
N ARG A 89 15.66 -16.58 4.18
CA ARG A 89 17.10 -16.31 3.96
C ARG A 89 17.38 -14.96 3.32
N THR A 90 16.39 -14.26 2.80
CA THR A 90 16.61 -13.11 1.92
C THR A 90 16.18 -11.77 2.50
N ASN A 91 16.01 -11.71 3.82
CA ASN A 91 15.98 -10.44 4.55
C ASN A 91 17.33 -9.68 4.53
N SER A 92 18.33 -10.24 3.83
CA SER A 92 19.66 -9.66 3.60
C SER A 92 19.98 -9.74 2.11
N SER A 93 19.82 -8.62 1.40
CA SER A 93 20.43 -8.31 0.09
C SER A 93 20.19 -9.23 -1.12
N GLY A 94 19.36 -10.27 -1.01
CA GLY A 94 19.10 -11.26 -2.08
C GLY A 94 17.64 -11.66 -2.24
N ASN A 95 16.70 -10.78 -1.86
CA ASN A 95 15.26 -11.07 -1.93
C ASN A 95 14.84 -11.34 -3.39
N PRO A 96 14.27 -12.52 -3.71
CA PRO A 96 13.65 -12.75 -5.03
C PRO A 96 12.42 -11.85 -5.26
N CYS A 97 11.89 -11.23 -4.20
CA CYS A 97 10.92 -10.13 -4.22
C CYS A 97 11.59 -8.73 -4.15
N ALA A 98 12.92 -8.63 -4.20
CA ALA A 98 13.60 -7.34 -4.38
C ALA A 98 13.11 -6.75 -5.71
N GLY A 99 12.49 -5.57 -5.62
CA GLY A 99 11.57 -4.98 -6.61
C GLY A 99 11.91 -5.24 -8.07
N GLY A 100 13.16 -5.06 -8.48
CA GLY A 100 13.55 -5.12 -9.89
C GLY A 100 13.25 -6.43 -10.62
N ALA A 101 13.32 -7.60 -9.95
CA ALA A 101 13.06 -8.89 -10.61
C ALA A 101 11.55 -9.15 -10.84
N MET A 102 10.70 -8.59 -9.99
CA MET A 102 9.24 -8.68 -10.10
C MET A 102 8.70 -7.61 -11.05
N ASP A 103 9.28 -6.40 -11.03
CA ASP A 103 8.94 -5.31 -11.94
C ASP A 103 9.11 -5.72 -13.41
N GLN A 104 10.16 -6.47 -13.72
CA GLN A 104 10.37 -6.98 -15.08
C GLN A 104 9.21 -7.89 -15.52
N ARG A 105 8.63 -8.70 -14.62
CA ARG A 105 7.49 -9.56 -14.95
C ARG A 105 6.21 -8.75 -15.16
N CYS A 106 6.00 -7.69 -14.37
CA CYS A 106 4.92 -6.73 -14.63
C CYS A 106 5.10 -6.11 -16.03
N ASN A 107 6.31 -5.69 -16.36
CA ASN A 107 6.64 -5.05 -17.65
C ASN A 107 6.49 -5.99 -18.85
N ASN A 108 6.51 -7.31 -18.68
CA ASN A 108 6.24 -8.25 -19.79
C ASN A 108 4.83 -8.06 -20.37
N CYS A 109 3.87 -7.62 -19.55
CA CYS A 109 2.49 -7.34 -19.98
C CYS A 109 2.15 -5.85 -20.00
N HIS A 110 2.75 -5.05 -19.11
CA HIS A 110 2.51 -3.61 -18.98
C HIS A 110 3.52 -2.75 -19.77
N ASN A 111 4.19 -3.31 -20.78
CA ASN A 111 5.12 -2.56 -21.62
C ASN A 111 4.36 -1.59 -22.53
N GLY A 112 4.44 -0.30 -22.23
CA GLY A 112 3.79 0.76 -23.00
C GLY A 112 2.79 1.52 -22.15
N GLY A 113 3.17 2.74 -21.78
CA GLY A 113 2.17 3.74 -21.45
C GLY A 113 1.19 3.88 -22.62
N PHE A 114 -0.02 4.30 -22.29
CA PHE A 114 -0.91 4.90 -23.28
C PHE A 114 -0.09 5.89 -24.15
N PRO A 115 -0.34 5.96 -25.47
CA PRO A 115 0.31 6.97 -26.30
C PRO A 115 -0.03 8.34 -25.71
N LEU A 116 0.95 9.00 -25.09
CA LEU A 116 0.89 10.43 -24.88
C LEU A 116 1.06 11.06 -26.27
N GLU A 117 0.07 11.83 -26.71
CA GLU A 117 0.07 12.56 -28.00
C GLU A 117 1.26 13.54 -28.16
N ASP A 118 2.15 13.67 -27.17
CA ASP A 118 3.28 14.61 -27.15
C ASP A 118 4.66 13.96 -27.37
N SER A 119 4.72 12.75 -27.96
CA SER A 119 5.93 11.95 -28.20
C SER A 119 7.03 12.58 -29.10
N LYS A 120 7.08 13.90 -29.26
CA LYS A 120 8.14 14.65 -29.95
C LYS A 120 9.48 14.67 -29.19
N SER A 121 9.57 14.12 -27.99
CA SER A 121 10.79 14.16 -27.17
C SER A 121 11.78 13.02 -27.43
N GLY A 122 11.47 12.04 -28.28
CA GLY A 122 12.46 11.05 -28.75
C GLY A 122 13.09 10.15 -27.66
N LEU A 123 12.54 10.15 -26.44
CA LEU A 123 13.01 9.30 -25.35
C LEU A 123 12.25 7.97 -25.40
N ALA A 124 12.99 6.91 -25.74
CA ALA A 124 12.50 5.56 -25.87
C ALA A 124 11.97 4.99 -24.52
N TRP A 125 10.65 4.94 -24.39
CA TRP A 125 9.88 3.71 -24.11
C TRP A 125 10.33 2.78 -22.98
N ALA A 126 10.55 3.35 -21.79
CA ALA A 126 10.49 2.65 -20.50
C ALA A 126 10.19 3.67 -19.40
N GLY A 127 8.93 4.05 -19.17
CA GLY A 127 8.65 4.94 -18.02
C GLY A 127 7.49 5.92 -18.08
N ALA A 128 6.52 5.81 -18.98
CA ALA A 128 5.37 6.73 -19.02
C ALA A 128 4.47 6.72 -17.75
N PHE A 129 4.76 5.86 -16.76
CA PHE A 129 4.08 5.80 -15.47
C PHE A 129 4.82 6.53 -14.34
N HIS A 130 6.06 7.00 -14.60
CA HIS A 130 6.88 7.75 -13.66
C HIS A 130 7.40 9.04 -14.33
N HIS A 131 7.57 10.11 -13.57
CA HIS A 131 8.01 11.38 -14.14
C HIS A 131 9.43 11.25 -14.74
N PRO A 132 9.75 11.77 -15.95
CA PRO A 132 11.07 11.60 -16.58
C PRO A 132 12.25 12.12 -15.74
N ASN A 133 11.99 13.05 -14.83
CA ASN A 133 12.99 13.55 -13.89
C ASN A 133 13.10 12.72 -12.60
N SER A 134 12.46 11.56 -12.46
CA SER A 134 12.61 10.72 -11.25
C SER A 134 13.92 9.94 -11.28
N SER A 135 14.68 9.94 -10.18
CA SER A 135 15.93 9.20 -10.10
C SER A 135 15.67 7.69 -10.15
N PRO A 136 16.48 6.89 -10.90
CA PRO A 136 16.26 5.44 -11.04
C PRO A 136 16.26 4.65 -9.73
N GLY A 137 16.89 5.17 -8.67
CA GLY A 137 16.87 4.56 -7.33
C GLY A 137 15.64 4.91 -6.49
N SER A 138 14.81 5.84 -6.96
CA SER A 138 13.61 6.33 -6.27
C SER A 138 12.32 5.82 -6.88
N THR A 139 12.37 5.25 -8.08
CA THR A 139 11.23 4.54 -8.66
C THR A 139 11.00 3.28 -7.84
N THR A 140 9.95 3.32 -7.01
CA THR A 140 9.49 2.16 -6.26
C THR A 140 9.06 1.07 -7.25
N SER A 141 9.14 -0.20 -6.85
CA SER A 141 8.59 -1.31 -7.63
C SER A 141 7.12 -1.08 -7.97
N CYS A 142 6.62 -1.66 -9.06
CA CYS A 142 5.20 -1.57 -9.47
C CYS A 142 4.29 -1.91 -8.28
N SER A 143 4.66 -2.96 -7.53
CA SER A 143 3.96 -3.43 -6.35
C SER A 143 3.99 -2.51 -5.13
N GLY A 144 4.96 -1.59 -5.03
CA GLY A 144 5.03 -0.69 -3.88
C GLY A 144 4.00 0.44 -3.93
N CYS A 145 3.44 0.72 -5.11
CA CYS A 145 2.22 1.52 -5.25
C CYS A 145 1.00 0.61 -5.47
N HIS A 146 1.10 -0.36 -6.38
CA HIS A 146 0.00 -1.24 -6.80
C HIS A 146 0.03 -2.59 -6.07
N HIS A 147 -0.62 -2.65 -4.92
CA HIS A 147 -0.65 -3.85 -4.08
C HIS A 147 -1.70 -4.86 -4.54
N ASP A 148 -1.25 -5.98 -5.12
CA ASP A 148 -2.13 -6.91 -5.83
C ASP A 148 -2.76 -8.01 -4.95
N HIS A 149 -2.07 -8.47 -3.92
CA HIS A 149 -2.57 -9.49 -2.97
C HIS A 149 -3.52 -8.92 -1.92
N ASN A 150 -4.46 -8.06 -2.32
CA ASN A 150 -5.48 -7.49 -1.44
C ASN A 150 -6.87 -8.08 -1.67
N GLY A 151 -6.96 -9.12 -2.51
CA GLY A 151 -8.21 -9.80 -2.84
C GLY A 151 -8.95 -9.22 -4.03
N THR A 152 -9.89 -10.01 -4.55
CA THR A 152 -10.53 -9.78 -5.85
C THR A 152 -11.34 -8.49 -5.92
N THR A 153 -11.83 -7.99 -4.79
CA THR A 153 -12.60 -6.74 -4.71
C THR A 153 -11.74 -5.50 -4.45
N ALA A 154 -10.44 -5.66 -4.24
CA ALA A 154 -9.55 -4.52 -4.03
C ALA A 154 -9.30 -3.77 -5.34
N ASN A 155 -9.21 -2.45 -5.24
CA ASN A 155 -8.91 -1.59 -6.37
C ASN A 155 -7.39 -1.37 -6.45
N LEU A 156 -6.75 -1.99 -7.42
CA LEU A 156 -5.30 -1.91 -7.64
C LEU A 156 -4.81 -0.49 -7.94
N THR A 157 -5.66 0.38 -8.49
CA THR A 157 -5.30 1.78 -8.81
C THR A 157 -5.59 2.75 -7.66
N ARG A 158 -6.24 2.29 -6.59
CA ARG A 158 -6.47 3.10 -5.39
C ARG A 158 -5.25 3.02 -4.47
N ILE A 159 -4.32 3.95 -4.69
CA ILE A 159 -3.09 4.08 -3.92
C ILE A 159 -3.35 4.97 -2.69
N SER A 160 -2.63 4.73 -1.58
CA SER A 160 -2.70 5.60 -0.40
C SER A 160 -1.87 6.87 -0.58
N ASP A 161 -2.31 7.96 0.05
CA ASP A 161 -1.56 9.24 0.05
C ASP A 161 -0.12 9.08 0.57
N ALA A 162 0.10 8.13 1.49
CA ALA A 162 1.43 7.81 2.01
C ALA A 162 2.40 7.35 0.91
N ALA A 163 1.92 6.57 -0.07
CA ALA A 163 2.76 6.14 -1.19
C ALA A 163 3.18 7.34 -2.07
N CYS A 164 2.28 8.33 -2.25
CA CYS A 164 2.61 9.58 -2.92
C CYS A 164 3.64 10.38 -2.10
N ALA A 165 3.43 10.48 -0.79
CA ALA A 165 4.32 11.22 0.12
C ALA A 165 5.74 10.64 0.19
N ASN A 166 5.93 9.34 -0.09
CA ASN A 166 7.25 8.69 -0.10
C ASN A 166 8.25 9.39 -1.03
N CYS A 167 7.79 9.92 -2.16
CA CYS A 167 8.63 10.73 -3.06
C CYS A 167 8.38 12.23 -2.90
N HIS A 168 7.12 12.63 -2.66
CA HIS A 168 6.73 14.04 -2.68
C HIS A 168 7.07 14.83 -1.40
N ASN A 169 7.40 14.19 -0.28
CA ASN A 169 7.87 14.89 0.93
C ASN A 169 9.34 15.38 0.82
N GLY A 170 10.05 15.03 -0.26
CA GLY A 170 11.46 15.36 -0.47
C GLY A 170 11.86 15.24 -1.93
N LEU A 171 11.14 15.89 -2.83
CA LEU A 171 11.25 15.64 -4.28
C LEU A 171 12.67 15.85 -4.83
N GLU A 172 13.45 16.75 -4.24
CA GLU A 172 14.85 17.01 -4.61
C GLU A 172 15.74 15.76 -4.49
N SER A 173 15.57 14.94 -3.46
CA SER A 173 16.35 13.70 -3.30
C SER A 173 15.90 12.58 -4.25
N HIS A 174 14.74 12.75 -4.89
CA HIS A 174 14.14 11.79 -5.80
C HIS A 174 14.21 12.23 -7.26
N ALA A 175 14.89 13.34 -7.56
CA ALA A 175 15.05 13.87 -8.90
C ALA A 175 16.42 13.52 -9.53
N ILE A 176 16.45 13.32 -10.85
CA ILE A 176 17.70 13.23 -11.62
C ILE A 176 18.38 14.61 -11.64
N ASN A 177 17.59 15.65 -11.89
CA ASN A 177 18.01 17.05 -11.86
C ASN A 177 17.11 17.81 -10.88
N ALA A 178 17.59 17.96 -9.64
CA ALA A 178 16.89 18.71 -8.59
C ALA A 178 16.72 20.19 -8.96
N GLN A 179 17.68 20.78 -9.67
CA GLN A 179 17.66 22.19 -10.07
C GLN A 179 16.59 22.48 -11.14
N ALA A 180 16.16 21.46 -11.88
CA ALA A 180 15.06 21.57 -12.83
C ALA A 180 13.66 21.46 -12.16
N LEU A 181 13.59 21.15 -10.87
CA LEU A 181 12.32 21.08 -10.16
C LEU A 181 11.73 22.48 -9.99
N THR A 182 10.55 22.69 -10.59
CA THR A 182 9.73 23.87 -10.31
C THR A 182 8.71 23.49 -9.25
N VAL A 183 9.14 23.45 -7.98
CA VAL A 183 8.27 23.14 -6.83
C VAL A 183 8.20 24.33 -5.89
N ALA A 184 7.01 24.62 -5.37
CA ALA A 184 6.87 25.58 -4.30
C ALA A 184 7.41 24.93 -3.01
N PRO A 185 8.47 25.48 -2.37
CA PRO A 185 9.15 24.84 -1.25
C PRO A 185 8.27 24.77 0.01
N LYS A 186 7.23 25.60 0.07
CA LYS A 186 6.25 25.61 1.15
C LYS A 186 4.94 26.21 0.65
N VAL A 187 3.88 25.41 0.71
CA VAL A 187 2.50 25.85 0.43
C VAL A 187 1.73 25.87 1.74
N VAL A 188 1.32 27.06 2.19
CA VAL A 188 0.52 27.28 3.41
C VAL A 188 -0.91 27.73 3.10
N SER A 189 -1.20 28.07 1.84
CA SER A 189 -2.53 28.48 1.36
C SER A 189 -2.70 28.07 -0.10
N PHE A 190 -3.91 27.64 -0.50
CA PHE A 190 -4.30 27.49 -1.91
C PHE A 190 -5.03 28.72 -2.46
N VAL A 191 -5.15 29.77 -1.63
CA VAL A 191 -5.93 30.98 -1.93
C VAL A 191 -5.01 32.19 -1.82
N GLY A 192 -4.96 33.01 -2.87
CA GLY A 192 -4.21 34.27 -2.92
C GLY A 192 -2.85 34.17 -3.63
N ASN A 193 -2.18 35.33 -3.76
CA ASN A 193 -0.97 35.51 -4.57
C ASN A 193 0.27 35.84 -3.70
N GLY A 194 0.19 35.58 -2.39
CA GLY A 194 1.20 35.96 -1.39
C GLY A 194 2.30 34.90 -1.19
N SER A 195 3.32 35.23 -0.40
CA SER A 195 4.38 34.30 -0.02
C SER A 195 3.83 33.04 0.66
N GLY A 196 4.17 31.87 0.11
CA GLY A 196 3.66 30.57 0.57
C GLY A 196 2.28 30.19 0.02
N SER A 197 1.70 30.97 -0.89
CA SER A 197 0.50 30.53 -1.63
C SER A 197 0.87 29.48 -2.68
N HIS A 198 -0.05 28.58 -2.98
CA HIS A 198 0.12 27.58 -4.01
C HIS A 198 0.31 28.26 -5.38
N PRO A 199 1.29 27.83 -6.19
CA PRO A 199 1.47 28.35 -7.54
C PRO A 199 0.27 28.00 -8.43
N GLU A 200 0.04 28.73 -9.52
CA GLU A 200 -1.04 28.39 -10.45
C GLU A 200 -0.95 26.94 -10.93
N PHE A 201 -2.09 26.24 -10.95
CA PHE A 201 -2.14 24.87 -11.43
C PHE A 201 -1.68 24.83 -12.89
N ARG A 202 -0.79 23.89 -13.20
CA ARG A 202 -0.22 23.74 -14.55
C ARG A 202 -1.30 23.68 -15.63
N ALA A 203 -2.39 22.96 -15.38
CA ALA A 203 -3.53 22.88 -16.31
C ALA A 203 -4.12 24.26 -16.66
N HIS A 204 -4.23 25.17 -15.68
CA HIS A 204 -4.69 26.54 -15.92
C HIS A 204 -3.59 27.39 -16.57
N LYS A 205 -2.35 27.30 -16.07
CA LYS A 205 -1.21 28.06 -16.59
C LYS A 205 -0.92 27.75 -18.07
N GLU A 206 -1.04 26.49 -18.47
CA GLU A 206 -0.81 26.00 -19.83
C GLU A 206 -2.10 25.89 -20.64
N GLN A 207 -3.24 26.33 -20.10
CA GLN A 207 -4.54 26.34 -20.77
C GLN A 207 -4.95 24.97 -21.35
N TRP A 208 -4.69 23.90 -20.59
CA TRP A 208 -5.09 22.56 -20.99
C TRP A 208 -6.60 22.48 -21.15
N THR A 209 -7.04 21.87 -22.23
CA THR A 209 -8.46 21.53 -22.43
C THR A 209 -8.69 20.17 -21.78
N ASP A 210 -9.61 20.11 -20.81
CA ASP A 210 -9.99 18.85 -20.17
C ASP A 210 -10.56 17.88 -21.23
N PRO A 211 -9.93 16.71 -21.48
CA PRO A 211 -10.43 15.74 -22.45
C PRO A 211 -11.68 15.02 -21.94
N GLY A 212 -12.04 15.17 -20.67
CA GLY A 212 -13.27 14.64 -20.10
C GLY A 212 -14.51 15.29 -20.72
N SER A 213 -15.50 14.46 -21.07
CA SER A 213 -16.83 14.94 -21.48
C SER A 213 -17.67 15.45 -20.30
N ILE A 214 -17.18 15.29 -19.07
CA ILE A 214 -17.87 15.68 -17.84
C ILE A 214 -17.57 17.16 -17.57
N LYS A 215 -18.53 18.04 -17.87
CA LYS A 215 -18.44 19.46 -17.54
C LYS A 215 -18.56 19.66 -16.02
N PHE A 216 -17.44 19.80 -15.31
CA PHE A 216 -17.42 20.04 -13.86
C PHE A 216 -17.61 21.54 -13.54
N ASN A 217 -18.65 21.89 -12.77
CA ASN A 217 -18.84 23.25 -12.26
C ASN A 217 -18.20 23.37 -10.87
N HIS A 218 -16.99 23.95 -10.82
CA HIS A 218 -16.18 24.02 -9.61
C HIS A 218 -16.80 24.90 -8.51
N SER A 219 -17.53 25.97 -8.86
CA SER A 219 -18.19 26.83 -7.85
C SER A 219 -19.40 26.13 -7.22
N LEU A 220 -20.16 25.40 -8.05
CA LEU A 220 -21.27 24.58 -7.58
C LEU A 220 -20.79 23.50 -6.63
N HIS A 221 -19.62 22.89 -6.92
CA HIS A 221 -18.98 21.81 -6.16
C HIS A 221 -18.15 22.25 -4.94
N MET A 222 -18.03 23.56 -4.68
CA MET A 222 -17.38 24.11 -3.47
C MET A 222 -18.35 24.89 -2.58
N SER A 223 -19.63 24.92 -2.92
CA SER A 223 -20.67 25.59 -2.13
C SER A 223 -20.94 24.85 -0.82
N ALA A 224 -21.05 25.58 0.30
CA ALA A 224 -21.29 24.98 1.60
C ALA A 224 -22.59 24.15 1.61
N GLY A 225 -22.51 22.87 2.02
CA GLY A 225 -23.68 21.99 2.21
C GLY A 225 -24.04 21.05 1.05
N MET A 226 -23.14 20.78 0.10
CA MET A 226 -23.49 19.94 -1.05
C MET A 226 -23.75 18.47 -0.71
N GLY A 227 -24.98 18.04 -0.98
CA GLY A 227 -25.38 16.64 -1.10
C GLY A 227 -25.72 16.26 -2.55
N GLN A 228 -26.03 14.98 -2.76
CA GLN A 228 -26.42 14.43 -4.06
C GLN A 228 -27.84 14.90 -4.41
N ASN A 229 -28.00 15.86 -5.34
CA ASN A 229 -29.22 16.20 -6.11
C ASN A 229 -29.12 17.58 -6.81
N TYR A 230 -28.04 17.85 -7.53
CA TYR A 230 -27.88 19.12 -8.24
C TYR A 230 -28.32 19.07 -9.71
N THR A 231 -29.00 20.13 -10.15
CA THR A 231 -29.42 20.39 -11.52
C THR A 231 -28.88 21.74 -11.99
N LEU A 232 -28.73 21.94 -13.30
CA LEU A 232 -28.23 23.21 -13.88
C LEU A 232 -29.08 24.43 -13.51
N LYS A 233 -30.34 24.23 -13.06
CA LYS A 233 -31.22 25.31 -12.60
C LYS A 233 -30.72 26.04 -11.34
N GLN A 234 -29.83 25.40 -10.57
CA GLN A 234 -29.27 25.96 -9.34
C GLN A 234 -27.99 26.78 -9.58
N VAL A 235 -27.50 26.83 -10.83
CA VAL A 235 -26.38 27.67 -11.25
C VAL A 235 -26.90 29.06 -11.63
N GLY A 236 -26.18 30.14 -11.33
CA GLY A 236 -26.55 31.50 -11.74
C GLY A 236 -26.70 31.65 -13.26
N SER A 237 -27.60 32.51 -13.72
CA SER A 237 -27.96 32.62 -15.15
C SER A 237 -26.78 32.93 -16.07
N THR A 238 -25.78 33.68 -15.59
CA THR A 238 -24.54 33.98 -16.33
C THR A 238 -23.68 32.73 -16.54
N ASP A 239 -23.61 31.87 -15.52
CA ASP A 239 -22.80 30.65 -15.58
C ASP A 239 -23.51 29.52 -16.33
N GLN A 240 -24.84 29.47 -16.31
CA GLN A 240 -25.62 28.51 -17.11
C GLN A 240 -25.32 28.60 -18.61
N GLN A 241 -24.99 29.79 -19.13
CA GLN A 241 -24.67 29.97 -20.55
C GLN A 241 -23.38 29.27 -20.98
N ARG A 242 -22.45 29.00 -20.04
CA ARG A 242 -21.20 28.26 -20.32
C ARG A 242 -21.41 26.77 -20.55
N TYR A 243 -22.61 26.25 -20.24
CA TYR A 243 -22.93 24.82 -20.35
C TYR A 243 -23.81 24.46 -21.55
N LYS A 244 -24.36 25.46 -22.26
CA LYS A 244 -24.94 25.27 -23.60
C LYS A 244 -23.84 24.99 -24.63
#